data_AF-A0A674JX57-F1
#
_entry.id   AF-A0A674JX57-F1
#
_cell.length_a   1.000
_cell.length_b   1.000
_cell.length_c   1.000
_cell.angle_alpha   90.00
_cell.angle_beta   90.00
_cell.angle_gamma   90.00
#
_symmetry.space_group_name_H-M   'P 1'
#
loop_
_entity.id
_entity.type
_entity.pdbx_description
1 polymer ?
#
loop_
_entity_poly.entity_id
_entity_poly.type
_entity_poly.pdbx_seq_one_letter_code
_entity_poly.pdbx_strand_id
1 'polypeptide(L)'
;MIPGDGIGPELMLHVKEVFRQACVPVDFEEVRVSSDAAEDDIQNAIMAIRRNRVALKGNIETNHNLPPSHKSRNNILRTSLDLYANVIHCQSLPRVLTRHRDIDILIVRENTEGEYSSLEHESVSGVVECLKIITKARSLRIADYAFRLARDTGRAKVTAVHKANIMKLGDGLFLQCCREVAGGYPEIAFDSMIVDNTTMQLVSRPQQFDVMVMPNLYGNIVNNVCAGLVGGPGLVPGANYGRDFAVFETARTPGFSPAWWCCPRSCCRRRSPGSRPPPPGSTAGRARRPASCGGGEGGVSDPLPSPRPQ
;
A
#
# COMPACT_ATOMS: atom_id res chain seq x y z
N MET A 1 8.93 -13.37 -6.63
CA MET A 1 9.18 -13.03 -5.21
C MET A 1 10.50 -12.28 -5.15
N ILE A 2 10.52 -11.13 -4.50
CA ILE A 2 11.74 -10.32 -4.32
C ILE A 2 12.02 -10.27 -2.81
N PRO A 3 12.98 -11.04 -2.29
CA PRO A 3 13.23 -11.10 -0.86
C PRO A 3 13.57 -9.74 -0.22
N GLY A 4 14.32 -8.89 -0.93
CA GLY A 4 14.78 -7.60 -0.43
C GLY A 4 15.85 -7.73 0.66
N ASP A 5 16.03 -6.67 1.43
CA ASP A 5 17.05 -6.54 2.47
C ASP A 5 16.43 -6.68 3.89
N GLY A 6 17.29 -6.66 4.92
CA GLY A 6 16.89 -6.76 6.32
C GLY A 6 16.24 -8.09 6.66
N ILE A 7 15.09 -8.06 7.34
CA ILE A 7 14.32 -9.28 7.68
C ILE A 7 13.52 -9.86 6.49
N GLY A 8 13.54 -9.20 5.33
CA GLY A 8 12.78 -9.61 4.14
C GLY A 8 13.00 -11.07 3.74
N PRO A 9 14.24 -11.55 3.60
CA PRO A 9 14.53 -12.94 3.27
C PRO A 9 13.96 -13.96 4.26
N GLU A 10 14.10 -13.71 5.57
CA GLU A 10 13.56 -14.58 6.62
C GLU A 10 12.03 -14.69 6.53
N LEU A 11 11.35 -13.55 6.39
CA LEU A 11 9.90 -13.51 6.27
C LEU A 11 9.40 -14.24 5.03
N MET A 12 10.10 -14.12 3.90
CA MET A 12 9.72 -14.80 2.66
C MET A 12 9.87 -16.32 2.75
N LEU A 13 10.83 -16.83 3.53
CA LEU A 13 10.93 -18.26 3.83
C LEU A 13 9.70 -18.76 4.60
N HIS A 14 9.24 -18.01 5.60
CA HIS A 14 8.01 -18.35 6.32
C HIS A 14 6.77 -18.30 5.43
N VAL A 15 6.66 -17.31 4.52
CA VAL A 15 5.58 -17.26 3.55
C VAL A 15 5.56 -18.53 2.68
N LYS A 16 6.73 -18.96 2.19
CA LYS A 16 6.85 -20.21 1.41
C LYS A 16 6.41 -21.42 2.21
N GLU A 17 6.83 -21.53 3.46
CA GLU A 17 6.47 -22.67 4.31
C GLU A 17 4.96 -22.71 4.55
N VAL A 18 4.34 -21.57 4.86
CA VAL A 18 2.88 -21.49 5.02
C VAL A 18 2.15 -21.85 3.72
N PHE A 19 2.63 -21.38 2.57
CA PHE A 19 2.02 -21.70 1.27
C PHE A 19 2.13 -23.18 0.92
N ARG A 20 3.27 -23.80 1.25
CA ARG A 20 3.51 -25.24 1.10
C ARG A 20 2.57 -26.05 1.97
N GLN A 21 2.46 -25.71 3.25
CA GLN A 21 1.55 -26.38 4.20
C GLN A 21 0.08 -26.21 3.81
N ALA A 22 -0.30 -25.04 3.32
CA ALA A 22 -1.64 -24.76 2.84
C ALA A 22 -1.94 -25.32 1.44
N CYS A 23 -0.97 -25.99 0.80
CA CYS A 23 -1.09 -26.56 -0.55
C CYS A 23 -1.58 -25.53 -1.58
N VAL A 24 -1.10 -24.28 -1.47
CA VAL A 24 -1.46 -23.20 -2.40
C VAL A 24 -0.76 -23.46 -3.74
N PRO A 25 -1.47 -23.47 -4.88
CA PRO A 25 -0.88 -23.72 -6.19
C PRO A 25 -0.13 -22.49 -6.71
N VAL A 26 0.95 -22.11 -6.03
CA VAL A 26 1.78 -20.95 -6.34
C VAL A 26 3.25 -21.35 -6.27
N ASP A 27 3.94 -21.22 -7.40
CA ASP A 27 5.38 -21.39 -7.48
C ASP A 27 6.08 -20.03 -7.43
N PHE A 28 6.99 -19.87 -6.47
CA PHE A 28 7.73 -18.63 -6.30
C PHE A 28 8.99 -18.60 -7.15
N GLU A 29 8.94 -17.85 -8.25
CA GLU A 29 10.15 -17.42 -8.95
C GLU A 29 10.86 -16.33 -8.13
N GLU A 30 12.04 -16.63 -7.60
CA GLU A 30 12.84 -15.68 -6.83
C GLU A 30 13.72 -14.81 -7.72
N VAL A 31 13.69 -13.50 -7.49
CA VAL A 31 14.64 -12.54 -8.07
C VAL A 31 15.27 -11.74 -6.94
N ARG A 32 16.59 -11.77 -6.85
CA ARG A 32 17.33 -11.06 -5.80
C ARG A 32 17.63 -9.65 -6.26
N VAL A 33 17.23 -8.68 -5.42
CA VAL A 33 17.56 -7.26 -5.58
C VAL A 33 17.88 -6.75 -4.19
N SER A 34 19.11 -6.28 -3.99
CA SER A 34 19.59 -5.66 -2.76
C SER A 34 19.94 -4.18 -2.98
N SER A 35 20.28 -3.48 -1.90
CA SER A 35 20.77 -2.10 -1.92
C SER A 35 22.01 -1.91 -2.82
N ASP A 36 22.91 -2.90 -2.83
CA ASP A 36 24.17 -2.89 -3.60
C ASP A 36 24.03 -3.52 -5.00
N ALA A 37 22.83 -4.00 -5.35
CA ALA A 37 22.58 -4.67 -6.61
C ALA A 37 22.78 -3.72 -7.81
N ALA A 38 23.26 -4.29 -8.92
CA ALA A 38 23.47 -3.55 -10.15
C ALA A 38 22.12 -3.09 -10.74
N GLU A 39 22.14 -2.09 -11.62
CA GLU A 39 20.93 -1.66 -12.33
C GLU A 39 20.30 -2.81 -13.16
N ASP A 40 21.10 -3.77 -13.61
CA ASP A 40 20.62 -4.94 -14.33
C ASP A 40 19.72 -5.83 -13.44
N ASP A 41 19.97 -5.91 -12.13
CA ASP A 41 19.18 -6.73 -11.21
C ASP A 41 17.77 -6.15 -11.01
N ILE A 42 17.64 -4.82 -10.94
CA ILE A 42 16.32 -4.18 -10.86
C ILE A 42 15.57 -4.33 -12.19
N GLN A 43 16.25 -4.27 -13.33
CA GLN A 43 15.63 -4.53 -14.63
C GLN A 43 15.14 -5.97 -14.76
N ASN A 44 15.94 -6.95 -14.30
CA ASN A 44 15.54 -8.36 -14.24
C ASN A 44 14.28 -8.56 -13.39
N ALA A 45 14.20 -7.90 -12.23
CA ALA A 45 13.00 -7.93 -11.40
C ALA A 45 11.78 -7.31 -12.10
N ILE A 46 11.94 -6.17 -12.78
CA ILE A 46 10.87 -5.54 -13.57
C ILE A 46 10.39 -6.48 -14.68
N MET A 47 11.30 -7.13 -15.41
CA MET A 47 10.96 -8.09 -16.46
C MET A 47 10.22 -9.32 -15.91
N ALA A 48 10.66 -9.86 -14.77
CA ALA A 48 9.97 -10.96 -14.10
C ALA A 48 8.55 -10.57 -13.68
N ILE A 49 8.36 -9.36 -13.15
CA ILE A 49 7.03 -8.84 -12.80
C ILE A 49 6.18 -8.65 -14.06
N ARG A 50 6.75 -8.15 -15.16
CA ARG A 50 6.01 -8.03 -16.43
C ARG A 50 5.54 -9.38 -16.96
N ARG A 51 6.37 -10.44 -16.81
CA ARG A 51 6.02 -11.81 -17.20
C ARG A 51 4.93 -12.39 -16.31
N ASN A 52 5.10 -12.32 -14.99
CA ASN A 52 4.25 -13.02 -14.02
C ASN A 52 3.03 -12.20 -13.59
N ARG A 53 3.02 -10.89 -13.89
CA ARG A 53 2.05 -9.85 -13.51
C ARG A 53 1.88 -9.56 -12.02
N VAL A 54 2.22 -10.51 -11.17
CA VAL A 54 2.10 -10.40 -9.71
C VAL A 54 3.46 -10.61 -9.07
N ALA A 55 3.76 -9.81 -8.04
CA ALA A 55 4.91 -10.07 -7.18
C ALA A 55 4.60 -9.82 -5.71
N LEU A 56 5.37 -10.54 -4.89
CA LEU A 56 5.50 -10.32 -3.46
C LEU A 56 6.93 -9.83 -3.22
N LYS A 57 7.09 -8.68 -2.55
CA LYS A 57 8.40 -8.09 -2.27
C LYS A 57 8.60 -7.78 -0.79
N GLY A 58 9.84 -7.95 -0.32
CA GLY A 58 10.36 -7.30 0.87
C GLY A 58 10.73 -5.84 0.59
N ASN A 59 11.23 -5.15 1.61
CA ASN A 59 11.75 -3.80 1.44
C ASN A 59 13.18 -3.87 0.88
N ILE A 60 13.49 -3.03 -0.10
CA ILE A 60 14.86 -2.85 -0.59
C ILE A 60 15.39 -1.58 0.07
N GLU A 61 16.51 -1.68 0.79
CA GLU A 61 17.05 -0.53 1.50
C GLU A 61 17.58 0.52 0.51
N THR A 62 17.38 1.80 0.83
CA THR A 62 17.90 2.90 0.03
C THR A 62 18.82 3.72 0.92
N ASN A 63 20.11 3.71 0.61
CA ASN A 63 21.09 4.51 1.32
C ASN A 63 21.00 5.97 0.86
N HIS A 64 20.58 6.87 1.75
CA HIS A 64 20.38 8.29 1.48
C HIS A 64 21.69 9.10 1.44
N ASN A 65 22.82 8.49 1.81
CA ASN A 65 24.14 9.13 1.73
C ASN A 65 24.76 9.06 0.33
N LEU A 66 24.13 8.30 -0.58
CA LEU A 66 24.57 8.20 -1.97
C LEU A 66 24.08 9.43 -2.76
N PRO A 67 24.77 9.79 -3.85
CA PRO A 67 24.44 11.00 -4.61
C PRO A 67 22.99 10.97 -5.13
N PRO A 68 22.36 12.14 -5.38
CA PRO A 68 20.98 12.23 -5.87
C PRO A 68 20.70 11.50 -7.19
N SER A 69 21.75 11.19 -7.98
CA SER A 69 21.66 10.32 -9.15
C SER A 69 21.19 8.90 -8.80
N HIS A 70 21.42 8.47 -7.56
CA HIS A 70 21.01 7.18 -7.02
C HIS A 70 19.55 7.18 -6.62
N LYS A 71 18.68 6.81 -7.56
CA LYS A 71 17.24 6.71 -7.29
C LYS A 71 16.93 5.48 -6.42
N SER A 72 15.91 5.61 -5.58
CA SER A 72 15.41 4.48 -4.79
C SER A 72 14.85 3.38 -5.71
N ARG A 73 15.29 2.13 -5.49
CA ARG A 73 14.87 0.96 -6.30
C ARG A 73 13.38 0.70 -6.18
N ASN A 74 12.83 0.93 -4.99
CA ASN A 74 11.38 0.84 -4.78
C ASN A 74 10.62 1.86 -5.64
N ASN A 75 11.16 3.08 -5.78
CA ASN A 75 10.54 4.10 -6.63
C ASN A 75 10.66 3.76 -8.12
N ILE A 76 11.82 3.25 -8.55
CA ILE A 76 12.05 2.78 -9.93
C ILE A 76 11.04 1.67 -10.26
N LEU A 77 10.85 0.70 -9.37
CA LEU A 77 9.90 -0.40 -9.59
C LEU A 77 8.46 0.11 -9.71
N ARG A 78 8.04 1.02 -8.82
CA ARG A 78 6.68 1.59 -8.83
C ARG A 78 6.41 2.41 -10.09
N THR A 79 7.36 3.24 -10.50
CA THR A 79 7.22 4.11 -11.68
C THR A 79 7.33 3.33 -12.99
N SER A 80 8.29 2.41 -13.11
CA SER A 80 8.52 1.62 -14.35
C SER A 80 7.40 0.63 -14.67
N LEU A 81 6.65 0.20 -13.65
CA LEU A 81 5.48 -0.68 -13.78
C LEU A 81 4.16 0.09 -13.68
N ASP A 82 4.20 1.43 -13.57
CA ASP A 82 3.01 2.29 -13.39
C ASP A 82 2.04 1.78 -12.30
N LEU A 83 2.61 1.39 -11.15
CA LEU A 83 1.87 0.92 -9.97
C LEU A 83 1.31 2.12 -9.20
N TYR A 84 0.30 2.76 -9.78
CA TYR A 84 -0.18 4.09 -9.40
C TYR A 84 -0.97 4.16 -8.10
N ALA A 85 -1.60 3.06 -7.67
CA ALA A 85 -2.42 3.02 -6.47
C ALA A 85 -1.74 2.20 -5.37
N ASN A 86 -1.21 2.87 -4.35
CA ASN A 86 -0.80 2.23 -3.11
C ASN A 86 -2.01 2.16 -2.18
N VAL A 87 -2.41 0.95 -1.78
CA VAL A 87 -3.56 0.70 -0.91
C VAL A 87 -3.08 0.03 0.36
N ILE A 88 -3.49 0.60 1.48
CA ILE A 88 -3.21 0.08 2.82
C ILE A 88 -4.52 -0.03 3.58
N HIS A 89 -4.71 -1.17 4.25
CA HIS A 89 -5.85 -1.40 5.13
C HIS A 89 -5.40 -1.45 6.58
N CYS A 90 -5.73 -0.41 7.34
CA CYS A 90 -5.41 -0.30 8.75
C CYS A 90 -6.64 -0.69 9.57
N GLN A 91 -6.65 -1.94 10.05
CA GLN A 91 -7.72 -2.46 10.90
C GLN A 91 -7.19 -2.80 12.30
N SER A 92 -7.89 -2.35 13.34
CA SER A 92 -7.62 -2.76 14.71
C SER A 92 -7.84 -4.26 14.86
N LEU A 93 -6.82 -4.97 15.34
CA LEU A 93 -6.92 -6.39 15.64
C LEU A 93 -7.43 -6.59 17.07
N PRO A 94 -8.46 -7.43 17.32
CA PRO A 94 -9.07 -7.58 18.64
C PRO A 94 -8.10 -7.99 19.76
N ARG A 95 -7.00 -8.65 19.42
CA ARG A 95 -6.01 -9.17 20.39
C ARG A 95 -4.77 -8.28 20.53
N VAL A 96 -4.66 -7.20 19.77
CA VAL A 96 -3.55 -6.25 19.87
C VAL A 96 -4.06 -5.02 20.61
N LEU A 97 -3.59 -4.82 21.84
CA LEU A 97 -4.00 -3.69 22.66
C LEU A 97 -3.26 -2.42 22.24
N THR A 98 -4.03 -1.44 21.76
CA THR A 98 -3.56 -0.12 21.35
C THR A 98 -4.32 0.99 22.07
N ARG A 99 -3.85 2.24 21.94
CA ARG A 99 -4.50 3.41 22.56
C ARG A 99 -5.91 3.67 22.03
N HIS A 100 -6.11 3.43 20.73
CA HIS A 100 -7.40 3.56 20.06
C HIS A 100 -7.92 2.18 19.66
N ARG A 101 -9.25 2.03 19.60
CA ARG A 101 -9.95 0.80 19.23
C ARG A 101 -10.85 1.05 18.02
N ASP A 102 -11.32 -0.03 17.40
CA ASP A 102 -12.29 -0.02 16.31
C ASP A 102 -11.88 0.87 15.13
N ILE A 103 -10.58 0.85 14.80
CA ILE A 103 -10.06 1.50 13.60
C ILE A 103 -10.28 0.57 12.42
N ASP A 104 -10.83 1.10 11.34
CA ASP A 104 -11.00 0.39 10.08
C ASP A 104 -10.93 1.38 8.92
N ILE A 105 -9.69 1.72 8.51
CA ILE A 105 -9.41 2.78 7.53
C ILE A 105 -8.73 2.18 6.31
N LEU A 106 -9.25 2.49 5.12
CA LEU A 106 -8.61 2.21 3.85
C LEU A 106 -7.90 3.46 3.33
N ILE A 107 -6.60 3.36 3.12
CA ILE A 107 -5.79 4.48 2.62
C ILE A 107 -5.41 4.18 1.18
N VAL A 108 -5.77 5.09 0.29
CA VAL A 108 -5.46 5.05 -1.14
C VAL A 108 -4.55 6.22 -1.47
N ARG A 109 -3.30 5.91 -1.81
CA ARG A 109 -2.23 6.86 -2.05
C ARG A 109 -1.83 6.83 -3.52
N GLU A 110 -1.73 8.00 -4.12
CA GLU A 110 -1.07 8.17 -5.42
C GLU A 110 0.42 7.83 -5.29
N ASN A 111 0.96 7.00 -6.19
CA ASN A 111 2.25 6.35 -5.98
C ASN A 111 3.27 6.59 -7.12
N THR A 112 2.96 7.46 -8.09
CA THR A 112 3.78 7.69 -9.29
C THR A 112 4.22 9.14 -9.52
N GLU A 113 3.54 10.14 -8.92
CA GLU A 113 3.87 11.57 -9.06
C GLU A 113 4.04 12.26 -7.69
N GLY A 114 3.97 13.59 -7.68
CA GLY A 114 4.17 14.44 -6.53
C GLY A 114 5.66 14.60 -6.21
N GLU A 115 5.96 14.55 -4.92
CA GLU A 115 7.30 14.72 -4.36
C GLU A 115 8.25 13.56 -4.74
N TYR A 116 7.70 12.44 -5.22
CA TYR A 116 8.47 11.26 -5.66
C TYR A 116 8.90 11.31 -7.13
N SER A 117 8.66 12.43 -7.81
CA SER A 117 9.18 12.69 -9.16
C SER A 117 10.70 12.86 -9.18
N SER A 118 11.33 13.09 -8.01
CA SER A 118 12.78 13.22 -7.81
C SER A 118 13.41 14.25 -8.76
N LEU A 119 12.72 15.38 -8.94
CA LEU A 119 13.19 16.51 -9.73
C LEU A 119 13.71 17.59 -8.79
N GLU A 120 15.01 17.55 -8.54
CA GLU A 120 15.70 18.46 -7.64
C GLU A 120 16.94 19.02 -8.34
N HIS A 121 17.20 20.30 -8.15
CA HIS A 121 18.41 20.94 -8.66
C HIS A 121 18.87 22.05 -7.72
N GLU A 122 20.15 22.37 -7.79
CA GLU A 122 20.76 23.47 -7.04
C GLU A 122 21.07 24.60 -8.03
N SER A 123 20.20 25.63 -8.05
CA SER A 123 20.30 26.74 -9.02
C SER A 123 21.55 27.59 -8.77
N VAL A 124 21.84 27.86 -7.50
CA VAL A 124 23.09 28.48 -7.02
C VAL A 124 23.51 27.76 -5.74
N SER A 125 24.81 27.78 -5.42
CA SER A 125 25.31 27.07 -4.25
C SER A 125 24.56 27.48 -2.98
N GLY A 126 23.95 26.51 -2.30
CA GLY A 126 23.11 26.68 -1.12
C GLY A 126 21.61 26.88 -1.40
N VAL A 127 21.16 26.93 -2.66
CA VAL A 127 19.75 27.12 -3.04
C VAL A 127 19.26 25.90 -3.82
N VAL A 128 18.51 25.04 -3.13
CA VAL A 128 17.96 23.80 -3.68
C VAL A 128 16.47 23.97 -3.97
N GLU A 129 16.08 23.64 -5.20
CA GLU A 129 14.70 23.65 -5.66
C GLU A 129 14.19 22.21 -5.83
N CYS A 130 13.06 21.91 -5.21
CA CYS A 130 12.37 20.63 -5.35
C CYS A 130 11.07 20.83 -6.14
N LEU A 131 10.97 20.23 -7.33
CA LEU A 131 9.84 20.39 -8.23
C LEU A 131 8.79 19.28 -8.01
N LYS A 132 7.70 19.63 -7.32
CA LYS A 132 6.53 18.77 -7.16
C LYS A 132 5.63 18.85 -8.39
N ILE A 133 5.40 17.72 -9.06
CA ILE A 133 4.52 17.62 -10.22
C ILE A 133 3.22 16.92 -9.84
N ILE A 134 2.08 17.56 -10.08
CA ILE A 134 0.74 16.99 -9.92
C ILE A 134 0.00 17.15 -11.25
N THR A 135 -0.56 16.06 -11.77
CA THR A 135 -1.23 16.06 -13.08
C THR A 135 -2.69 15.66 -12.94
N LYS A 136 -3.55 16.27 -13.78
CA LYS A 136 -4.98 15.97 -13.80
C LYS A 136 -5.23 14.47 -14.09
N ALA A 137 -4.49 13.89 -15.04
CA ALA A 137 -4.70 12.50 -15.46
C ALA A 137 -4.45 11.50 -14.32
N ARG A 138 -3.34 11.66 -13.57
CA ARG A 138 -3.01 10.76 -12.45
C ARG A 138 -3.91 11.00 -11.24
N SER A 139 -4.26 12.25 -10.97
CA SER A 139 -5.21 12.63 -9.92
C SER A 139 -6.62 12.05 -10.15
N LEU A 140 -7.15 12.14 -11.38
CA LEU A 140 -8.43 11.50 -11.74
C LEU A 140 -8.37 9.98 -11.59
N ARG A 141 -7.28 9.37 -12.05
CA ARG A 141 -7.10 7.92 -11.99
C ARG A 141 -7.10 7.38 -10.55
N ILE A 142 -6.39 8.04 -9.64
CA ILE A 142 -6.34 7.60 -8.23
C ILE A 142 -7.67 7.87 -7.50
N ALA A 143 -8.33 9.00 -7.81
CA ALA A 143 -9.65 9.31 -7.26
C ALA A 143 -10.67 8.26 -7.70
N ASP A 144 -10.76 7.96 -9.00
CA ASP A 144 -11.66 6.91 -9.51
C ASP A 144 -11.35 5.54 -8.89
N TYR A 145 -10.07 5.19 -8.73
CA TYR A 145 -9.70 3.97 -8.02
C TYR A 145 -10.22 3.94 -6.57
N ALA A 146 -10.09 5.04 -5.83
CA ALA A 146 -10.56 5.12 -4.44
C ALA A 146 -12.08 4.98 -4.32
N PHE A 147 -12.84 5.65 -5.20
CA PHE A 147 -14.30 5.54 -5.21
C PHE A 147 -14.79 4.16 -5.65
N ARG A 148 -14.16 3.56 -6.68
CA ARG A 148 -14.45 2.16 -7.05
C ARG A 148 -14.17 1.20 -5.91
N LEU A 149 -13.02 1.34 -5.24
CA LEU A 149 -12.68 0.52 -4.09
C LEU A 149 -13.71 0.67 -2.98
N ALA A 150 -14.11 1.90 -2.66
CA ALA A 150 -15.13 2.19 -1.66
C ALA A 150 -16.46 1.49 -1.99
N ARG A 151 -16.93 1.60 -3.24
CA ARG A 151 -18.15 0.93 -3.70
C ARG A 151 -18.05 -0.60 -3.63
N ASP A 152 -16.96 -1.17 -4.14
CA ASP A 152 -16.76 -2.62 -4.21
C ASP A 152 -16.63 -3.26 -2.81
N THR A 153 -16.16 -2.49 -1.83
CA THR A 153 -16.01 -2.93 -0.44
C THR A 153 -17.17 -2.50 0.47
N GLY A 154 -18.19 -1.82 -0.08
CA GLY A 154 -19.37 -1.37 0.66
C GLY A 154 -19.08 -0.27 1.69
N ARG A 155 -18.07 0.57 1.45
CA ARG A 155 -17.74 1.74 2.26
C ARG A 155 -18.64 2.92 1.92
N ALA A 156 -18.86 3.78 2.91
CA ALA A 156 -19.84 4.86 2.81
C ALA A 156 -19.22 6.23 2.58
N LYS A 157 -17.92 6.41 2.91
CA LYS A 157 -17.28 7.72 2.84
C LYS A 157 -15.86 7.69 2.26
N VAL A 158 -15.57 8.66 1.40
CA VAL A 158 -14.24 8.95 0.86
C VAL A 158 -13.82 10.37 1.28
N THR A 159 -12.68 10.48 1.96
CA THR A 159 -12.09 11.77 2.37
C THR A 159 -10.82 12.06 1.55
N ALA A 160 -10.82 13.15 0.79
CA ALA A 160 -9.62 13.63 0.09
C ALA A 160 -8.73 14.43 1.04
N VAL A 161 -7.49 13.96 1.27
CA VAL A 161 -6.51 14.67 2.13
C VAL A 161 -5.56 15.50 1.28
N HIS A 162 -5.43 16.78 1.63
CA HIS A 162 -4.67 17.76 0.82
C HIS A 162 -4.10 18.91 1.66
N LYS A 163 -3.36 19.82 1.03
CA LYS A 163 -2.91 21.11 1.57
C LYS A 163 -3.23 22.27 0.61
N ALA A 164 -4.36 22.19 -0.08
CA ALA A 164 -4.86 23.20 -1.02
C ALA A 164 -5.02 24.63 -0.44
N ASN A 165 -5.01 24.81 0.89
CA ASN A 165 -4.99 26.14 1.51
C ASN A 165 -3.66 26.89 1.28
N ILE A 166 -2.55 26.15 1.16
CA ILE A 166 -1.21 26.69 0.86
C ILE A 166 -0.89 26.46 -0.63
N MET A 167 -0.96 25.22 -1.10
CA MET A 167 -0.70 24.86 -2.50
C MET A 167 -1.97 24.95 -3.35
N LYS A 168 -2.41 26.18 -3.60
CA LYS A 168 -3.69 26.48 -4.27
C LYS A 168 -3.82 25.85 -5.66
N LEU A 169 -2.72 25.76 -6.42
CA LEU A 169 -2.72 25.21 -7.78
C LEU A 169 -2.55 23.68 -7.78
N GLY A 170 -1.44 23.17 -7.23
CA GLY A 170 -1.13 21.73 -7.28
C GLY A 170 -2.14 20.87 -6.52
N ASP A 171 -2.29 21.12 -5.22
CA ASP A 171 -3.24 20.36 -4.40
C ASP A 171 -4.69 20.79 -4.66
N GLY A 172 -4.92 22.02 -5.12
CA GLY A 172 -6.24 22.45 -5.60
C GLY A 172 -6.70 21.65 -6.82
N LEU A 173 -5.80 21.38 -7.77
CA LEU A 173 -6.08 20.51 -8.92
C LEU A 173 -6.43 19.09 -8.48
N PHE A 174 -5.66 18.50 -7.55
CA PHE A 174 -5.96 17.18 -6.99
C PHE A 174 -7.36 17.13 -6.37
N LEU A 175 -7.69 18.11 -5.52
CA LEU A 175 -8.99 18.22 -4.87
C LEU A 175 -10.13 18.39 -5.87
N GLN A 176 -9.93 19.19 -6.93
CA GLN A 176 -10.90 19.35 -8.00
C GLN A 176 -11.16 18.03 -8.74
N CYS A 177 -10.10 17.25 -9.03
CA CYS A 177 -10.24 15.93 -9.66
C CYS A 177 -11.04 14.97 -8.76
N CYS A 178 -10.78 14.97 -7.45
CA CYS A 178 -11.55 14.17 -6.50
C CYS A 178 -13.04 14.55 -6.49
N ARG A 179 -13.36 15.86 -6.54
CA ARG A 179 -14.75 16.35 -6.63
C ARG A 179 -15.42 15.96 -7.95
N GLU A 180 -14.68 16.04 -9.06
CA GLU A 180 -15.17 15.64 -10.39
C GLU A 180 -15.56 14.16 -10.40
N VAL A 181 -14.72 13.29 -9.84
CA VAL A 181 -15.03 11.86 -9.70
C VAL A 181 -16.17 11.62 -8.72
N ALA A 182 -16.22 12.33 -7.58
CA ALA A 182 -17.28 12.18 -6.59
C ALA A 182 -18.68 12.39 -7.18
N GLY A 183 -18.83 13.29 -8.16
CA GLY A 183 -20.08 13.50 -8.89
C GLY A 183 -20.61 12.26 -9.62
N GLY A 184 -19.74 11.29 -9.94
CA GLY A 184 -20.10 10.00 -10.53
C GLY A 184 -20.48 8.90 -9.53
N TYR A 185 -20.36 9.15 -8.23
CA TYR A 185 -20.63 8.19 -7.14
C TYR A 185 -21.50 8.83 -6.05
N PRO A 186 -22.76 9.23 -6.36
CA PRO A 186 -23.63 9.93 -5.42
C PRO A 186 -23.97 9.12 -4.16
N GLU A 187 -23.83 7.80 -4.19
CA GLU A 187 -24.03 6.89 -3.07
C GLU A 187 -22.91 6.92 -2.01
N ILE A 188 -21.75 7.52 -2.34
CA ILE A 188 -20.60 7.64 -1.44
C ILE A 188 -20.47 9.09 -0.97
N ALA A 189 -20.46 9.30 0.36
CA ALA A 189 -20.22 10.62 0.92
C ALA A 189 -18.79 11.09 0.62
N PHE A 190 -18.65 12.27 0.03
CA PHE A 190 -17.35 12.88 -0.24
C PHE A 190 -17.06 14.00 0.77
N ASP A 191 -15.88 13.95 1.36
CA ASP A 191 -15.35 14.99 2.24
C ASP A 191 -13.92 15.36 1.84
N SER A 192 -13.44 16.51 2.30
CA SER A 192 -12.07 16.97 2.07
C SER A 192 -11.48 17.55 3.35
N MET A 193 -10.26 17.14 3.70
CA MET A 193 -9.62 17.57 4.93
C MET A 193 -8.16 17.98 4.67
N ILE A 194 -7.73 19.04 5.35
CA ILE A 194 -6.34 19.47 5.30
C ILE A 194 -5.46 18.45 6.04
N VAL A 195 -4.28 18.12 5.51
CA VAL A 195 -3.41 17.07 6.06
C VAL A 195 -3.02 17.31 7.53
N ASP A 196 -2.74 18.55 7.93
CA ASP A 196 -2.41 18.89 9.33
C ASP A 196 -3.59 18.58 10.28
N ASN A 197 -4.81 18.93 9.90
CA ASN A 197 -5.99 18.59 10.67
C ASN A 197 -6.24 17.08 10.62
N THR A 198 -5.98 16.44 9.49
CA THR A 198 -6.12 14.99 9.34
C THR A 198 -5.26 14.23 10.34
N THR A 199 -3.98 14.59 10.50
CA THR A 199 -3.10 13.93 11.48
C THR A 199 -3.55 14.20 12.91
N MET A 200 -4.00 15.42 13.24
CA MET A 200 -4.59 15.74 14.55
C MET A 200 -5.86 14.92 14.84
N GLN A 201 -6.73 14.77 13.84
CA GLN A 201 -7.95 13.96 13.96
C GLN A 201 -7.64 12.46 14.06
N LEU A 202 -6.62 11.95 13.37
CA LEU A 202 -6.22 10.55 13.43
C LEU A 202 -5.74 10.14 14.83
N VAL A 203 -4.98 10.99 15.51
CA VAL A 203 -4.49 10.70 16.87
C VAL A 203 -5.52 10.98 17.96
N SER A 204 -6.65 11.61 17.62
CA SER A 204 -7.72 11.94 18.57
C SER A 204 -8.91 10.99 18.41
N ARG A 205 -9.51 10.97 17.21
CA ARG A 205 -10.71 10.20 16.87
C ARG A 205 -10.58 9.59 15.47
N PRO A 206 -9.75 8.55 15.29
CA PRO A 206 -9.50 7.93 13.98
C PRO A 206 -10.73 7.25 13.37
N GLN A 207 -11.70 6.83 14.19
CA GLN A 207 -12.91 6.09 13.78
C GLN A 207 -13.83 6.90 12.86
N GLN A 208 -13.57 8.20 12.73
CA GLN A 208 -14.31 9.04 11.81
C GLN A 208 -13.94 8.81 10.34
N PHE A 209 -12.77 8.24 10.06
CA PHE A 209 -12.31 8.00 8.69
C PHE A 209 -12.74 6.61 8.21
N ASP A 210 -13.00 6.51 6.90
CA ASP A 210 -13.38 5.29 6.22
C ASP A 210 -12.38 5.04 5.07
N VAL A 211 -12.65 5.53 3.87
CA VAL A 211 -11.67 5.57 2.78
C VAL A 211 -11.01 6.94 2.71
N MET A 212 -9.68 6.98 2.61
CA MET A 212 -8.91 8.21 2.49
C MET A 212 -8.12 8.19 1.18
N VAL A 213 -8.25 9.23 0.36
CA VAL A 213 -7.50 9.37 -0.91
C VAL A 213 -6.58 10.58 -0.85
N MET A 214 -5.32 10.43 -1.26
CA MET A 214 -4.35 11.52 -1.14
C MET A 214 -3.15 11.43 -2.10
N PRO A 215 -2.47 12.57 -2.34
CA PRO A 215 -1.19 12.62 -3.03
C PRO A 215 -0.08 11.85 -2.29
N ASN A 216 1.02 11.66 -3.00
CA ASN A 216 2.06 10.71 -2.65
C ASN A 216 2.73 10.94 -1.28
N LEU A 217 3.21 12.14 -0.97
CA LEU A 217 3.87 12.41 0.32
C LEU A 217 2.93 12.29 1.52
N TYR A 218 1.71 12.84 1.44
CA TYR A 218 0.74 12.77 2.53
C TYR A 218 0.31 11.35 2.81
N GLY A 219 0.17 10.55 1.75
CA GLY A 219 -0.06 9.11 1.85
C GLY A 219 1.00 8.43 2.71
N ASN A 220 2.27 8.76 2.50
CA ASN A 220 3.33 8.18 3.33
C ASN A 220 3.21 8.55 4.81
N ILE A 221 2.88 9.80 5.13
CA ILE A 221 2.73 10.26 6.52
C ILE A 221 1.52 9.58 7.17
N VAL A 222 0.36 9.66 6.53
CA VAL A 222 -0.90 9.10 7.04
C VAL A 222 -0.83 7.58 7.17
N ASN A 223 -0.17 6.89 6.23
CA ASN A 223 0.09 5.45 6.30
C ASN A 223 0.85 5.08 7.59
N ASN A 224 1.92 5.80 7.91
CA ASN A 224 2.72 5.53 9.11
C ASN A 224 1.96 5.85 10.40
N VAL A 225 1.20 6.95 10.42
CA VAL A 225 0.34 7.29 11.57
C VAL A 225 -0.66 6.17 11.80
N CYS A 226 -1.40 5.75 10.77
CA CYS A 226 -2.40 4.69 10.90
C CYS A 226 -1.80 3.35 11.28
N ALA A 227 -0.63 2.99 10.73
CA ALA A 227 0.09 1.79 11.14
C ALA A 227 0.47 1.83 12.62
N GLY A 228 0.96 2.97 13.11
CA GLY A 228 1.24 3.17 14.53
C GLY A 228 -0.01 3.04 15.41
N LEU A 229 -1.17 3.53 14.94
CA LEU A 229 -2.43 3.46 15.68
C LEU A 229 -2.95 2.03 15.87
N VAL A 230 -2.71 1.13 14.92
CA VAL A 230 -3.19 -0.26 14.94
C VAL A 230 -2.19 -1.27 15.51
N GLY A 231 -1.02 -0.81 15.98
CA GLY A 231 -0.04 -1.64 16.70
C GLY A 231 1.33 -1.74 16.05
N GLY A 232 1.57 -1.00 14.97
CA GLY A 232 2.88 -0.87 14.33
C GLY A 232 2.93 -1.37 12.89
N PRO A 233 4.04 -1.12 12.18
CA PRO A 233 4.18 -1.45 10.77
C PRO A 233 4.20 -2.94 10.48
N GLY A 234 4.51 -3.77 11.50
CA GLY A 234 4.43 -5.21 11.36
C GLY A 234 3.03 -5.67 11.01
N LEU A 235 1.97 -5.08 11.55
CA LEU A 235 0.63 -5.63 11.38
C LEU A 235 -0.02 -5.28 10.04
N VAL A 236 0.52 -4.31 9.31
CA VAL A 236 -0.19 -3.66 8.21
C VAL A 236 0.33 -4.12 6.84
N PRO A 237 -0.51 -4.78 6.03
CA PRO A 237 -0.15 -5.16 4.67
C PRO A 237 -0.33 -3.97 3.71
N GLY A 238 0.53 -3.89 2.70
CA GLY A 238 0.45 -2.92 1.62
C GLY A 238 0.32 -3.59 0.26
N ALA A 239 -0.41 -2.96 -0.65
CA ALA A 239 -0.50 -3.42 -2.03
C ALA A 239 -0.34 -2.24 -2.99
N ASN A 240 0.43 -2.44 -4.05
CA ASN A 240 0.60 -1.47 -5.12
C ASN A 240 -0.04 -2.03 -6.38
N TYR A 241 -1.07 -1.35 -6.88
CA TYR A 241 -1.82 -1.76 -8.04
C TYR A 241 -1.51 -0.82 -9.21
N GLY A 242 -1.16 -1.42 -10.34
CA GLY A 242 -1.16 -0.79 -11.65
C GLY A 242 -2.37 -1.20 -12.46
N ARG A 243 -2.35 -0.91 -13.76
CA ARG A 243 -3.40 -1.38 -14.68
C ARG A 243 -3.34 -2.90 -14.89
N ASP A 244 -2.13 -3.41 -15.12
CA ASP A 244 -1.89 -4.81 -15.52
C ASP A 244 -1.08 -5.60 -14.48
N PHE A 245 -0.51 -4.92 -13.48
CA PHE A 245 0.44 -5.47 -12.52
C PHE A 245 0.01 -5.21 -11.08
N ALA A 246 0.38 -6.11 -10.16
CA ALA A 246 0.16 -5.95 -8.73
C ALA A 246 1.39 -6.39 -7.94
N VAL A 247 1.83 -5.55 -7.00
CA VAL A 247 2.97 -5.84 -6.13
C VAL A 247 2.58 -5.67 -4.67
N PHE A 248 2.63 -6.78 -3.93
CA PHE A 248 2.31 -6.85 -2.52
C PHE A 248 3.58 -6.66 -1.69
N GLU A 249 3.50 -5.84 -0.64
CA GLU A 249 4.60 -5.55 0.29
C GLU A 249 4.07 -5.31 1.71
N THR A 250 4.95 -5.21 2.71
CA THR A 250 4.55 -4.68 4.02
C THR A 250 4.33 -3.17 3.91
N ALA A 251 3.64 -2.55 4.87
CA ALA A 251 3.56 -1.09 4.98
C ALA A 251 4.96 -0.49 5.31
N ARG A 252 5.83 -0.44 4.29
CA ARG A 252 7.14 0.21 4.16
C ARG A 252 8.27 -0.16 5.15
N THR A 253 7.97 -0.68 6.33
CA THR A 253 9.00 -0.94 7.36
C THR A 253 9.17 -2.45 7.57
N PRO A 254 10.38 -2.95 7.90
CA PRO A 254 10.57 -4.35 8.22
C PRO A 254 9.78 -4.68 9.50
N GLY A 255 8.68 -5.40 9.34
CA GLY A 255 7.88 -5.94 10.43
C GLY A 255 6.97 -7.06 9.92
N PHE A 256 6.75 -8.07 10.76
CA PHE A 256 5.96 -9.25 10.43
C PHE A 256 4.45 -8.96 10.40
N SER A 257 3.81 -9.10 9.23
CA SER A 257 2.34 -9.07 9.09
C SER A 257 1.79 -10.45 8.74
N PRO A 258 0.84 -10.98 9.53
CA PRO A 258 0.03 -12.13 9.11
C PRO A 258 -1.05 -11.76 8.08
N ALA A 259 -1.24 -10.48 7.74
CA ALA A 259 -2.44 -9.98 7.07
C ALA A 259 -2.37 -9.95 5.53
N TRP A 260 -1.48 -10.72 4.91
CA TRP A 260 -1.35 -10.85 3.44
C TRP A 260 -2.61 -11.40 2.72
N TRP A 261 -3.68 -11.73 3.46
CA TRP A 261 -4.81 -12.52 2.96
C TRP A 261 -5.98 -11.73 2.37
N CYS A 262 -5.95 -10.40 2.37
CA CYS A 262 -7.01 -9.60 1.76
C CYS A 262 -6.70 -9.29 0.29
N CYS A 263 -6.82 -10.30 -0.58
CA CYS A 263 -7.07 -10.04 -2.00
C CYS A 263 -8.53 -9.62 -2.15
N PRO A 264 -8.85 -8.37 -2.58
CA PRO A 264 -10.22 -8.02 -2.90
C PRO A 264 -10.69 -8.91 -4.05
N ARG A 265 -11.87 -9.52 -3.87
CA ARG A 265 -12.52 -10.45 -4.82
C ARG A 265 -12.59 -9.97 -6.28
N SER A 266 -12.30 -8.71 -6.55
CA SER A 266 -12.26 -8.10 -7.88
C SER A 266 -11.11 -8.60 -8.77
N CYS A 267 -9.94 -8.98 -8.22
CA CYS A 267 -8.83 -9.49 -9.05
C CYS A 267 -9.08 -10.89 -9.62
N CYS A 268 -9.80 -11.77 -8.90
CA CYS A 268 -10.04 -13.15 -9.34
C CYS A 268 -11.22 -13.32 -10.32
N ARG A 269 -11.94 -12.25 -10.70
CA ARG A 269 -13.01 -12.32 -11.70
C ARG A 269 -12.51 -11.95 -13.10
N ARG A 270 -11.62 -12.78 -13.67
CA ARG A 270 -11.59 -13.02 -15.11
C ARG A 270 -11.81 -14.51 -15.34
N ARG A 271 -13.09 -14.91 -15.43
CA ARG A 271 -13.46 -16.26 -15.90
C ARG A 271 -13.09 -16.38 -17.38
N SER A 272 -12.33 -17.40 -17.71
CA SER A 272 -12.17 -17.89 -19.08
C SER A 272 -13.55 -18.23 -19.67
N PRO A 273 -13.86 -17.83 -20.92
CA PRO A 273 -15.11 -18.22 -21.57
C PRO A 273 -15.01 -19.71 -21.94
N GLY A 274 -15.71 -20.60 -21.24
CA GLY A 274 -15.80 -22.00 -21.67
C GLY A 274 -16.22 -23.07 -20.67
N SER A 275 -16.24 -22.83 -19.35
CA SER A 275 -16.62 -23.88 -18.39
C SER A 275 -18.10 -23.84 -17.99
N ARG A 276 -18.84 -24.90 -18.35
CA ARG A 276 -20.22 -25.16 -17.89
C ARG A 276 -20.26 -25.32 -16.36
N PRO A 277 -21.37 -24.94 -15.69
CA PRO A 277 -21.49 -25.08 -14.24
C PRO A 277 -21.59 -26.56 -13.83
N PRO A 278 -21.01 -26.97 -12.69
CA PRO A 278 -21.19 -28.33 -12.17
C PRO A 278 -22.60 -28.50 -11.58
N PRO A 279 -23.12 -29.75 -11.53
CA PRO A 279 -24.47 -30.04 -11.05
C PRO A 279 -24.64 -29.81 -9.54
N PRO A 280 -25.87 -29.55 -9.07
CA PRO A 280 -26.13 -29.20 -7.68
C PRO A 280 -25.98 -30.45 -6.80
N GLY A 281 -24.98 -30.44 -5.92
CA GLY A 281 -24.71 -31.55 -5.00
C GLY A 281 -23.24 -31.73 -4.61
N SER A 282 -22.29 -31.12 -5.33
CA SER A 282 -20.89 -31.11 -4.89
C SER A 282 -20.69 -30.08 -3.79
N THR A 283 -20.08 -30.50 -2.69
CA THR A 283 -19.67 -29.72 -1.52
C THR A 283 -18.75 -28.55 -1.89
N ALA A 284 -19.31 -27.48 -2.45
CA ALA A 284 -18.69 -26.15 -2.46
C ALA A 284 -18.80 -25.61 -1.03
N GLY A 285 -17.89 -26.09 -0.17
CA GLY A 285 -17.81 -25.75 1.22
C GLY A 285 -17.78 -24.23 1.42
N ARG A 286 -18.60 -23.76 2.35
CA ARG A 286 -18.39 -22.49 3.07
C ARG A 286 -16.90 -22.28 3.23
N ALA A 287 -16.34 -21.26 2.59
CA ALA A 287 -14.98 -20.83 2.83
C ALA A 287 -14.90 -20.43 4.31
N ARG A 288 -14.41 -21.36 5.15
CA ARG A 288 -14.00 -21.07 6.52
C ARG A 288 -12.96 -19.97 6.41
N ARG A 289 -13.10 -18.93 7.23
CA ARG A 289 -12.00 -17.98 7.49
C ARG A 289 -10.73 -18.79 7.74
N PRO A 290 -9.59 -18.46 7.12
CA PRO A 290 -8.35 -19.17 7.40
C PRO A 290 -8.01 -19.03 8.89
N ALA A 291 -7.40 -20.07 9.46
CA ALA A 291 -7.12 -20.26 10.89
C ALA A 291 -6.09 -19.26 11.48
N SER A 292 -5.81 -18.13 10.84
CA SER A 292 -4.87 -17.12 11.35
C SER A 292 -5.42 -16.33 12.55
N CYS A 293 -6.73 -16.33 12.78
CA CYS A 293 -7.30 -15.84 14.03
C CYS A 293 -7.22 -16.86 15.19
N GLY A 294 -6.82 -18.10 14.93
CA GLY A 294 -6.80 -19.21 15.89
C GLY A 294 -5.42 -19.57 16.47
N GLY A 295 -4.32 -19.08 15.88
CA GLY A 295 -2.95 -19.44 16.30
C GLY A 295 -2.40 -18.70 17.53
N GLY A 296 -3.25 -18.07 18.34
CA GLY A 296 -2.86 -17.37 19.56
C GLY A 296 -3.21 -18.15 20.81
N GLU A 297 -2.84 -19.43 20.86
CA GLU A 297 -2.79 -20.23 22.09
C GLU A 297 -1.31 -20.48 22.40
N GLY A 298 -0.80 -19.77 23.42
CA GLY A 298 0.53 -20.05 24.00
C GLY A 298 1.73 -19.38 23.31
N GLY A 299 2.10 -18.19 23.79
CA GLY A 299 3.50 -17.85 24.03
C GLY A 299 4.44 -17.63 22.83
N VAL A 300 4.14 -16.73 21.90
CA VAL A 300 5.20 -15.99 21.17
C VAL A 300 4.68 -14.58 20.87
N SER A 301 5.08 -13.60 21.68
CA SER A 301 4.96 -12.18 21.35
C SER A 301 6.38 -11.65 21.17
N ASP A 302 6.79 -11.39 19.92
CA ASP A 302 8.09 -10.79 19.67
C ASP A 302 8.08 -9.33 20.14
N PRO A 303 9.02 -8.92 21.01
CA PRO A 303 9.13 -7.53 21.41
C PRO A 303 9.65 -6.70 20.23
N LEU A 304 8.89 -5.68 19.83
CA LEU A 304 9.45 -4.56 19.07
C LEU A 304 10.54 -3.90 19.96
N PRO A 305 11.77 -3.68 19.47
CA PRO A 305 12.84 -3.13 20.29
C PRO A 305 12.46 -1.73 20.79
N SER A 306 12.41 -1.57 22.11
CA SER A 306 12.21 -0.28 22.76
C SER A 306 13.48 0.57 22.63
N PRO A 307 13.38 1.86 22.27
CA PRO A 307 14.52 2.75 22.36
C PRO A 307 14.89 2.94 23.84
N ARG A 308 16.12 2.56 24.21
CA ARG A 308 16.68 2.88 25.53
C ARG A 308 16.78 4.41 25.66
N PRO A 309 16.31 5.01 26.76
CA PRO A 309 16.56 6.42 27.01
C PRO A 309 18.07 6.64 27.21
N GLN A 310 18.63 7.61 26.47
CA GLN A 310 19.86 8.30 26.86
C GLN A 310 19.50 9.46 27.78
#